data_AF-A0A8X8C9L9-F1
#
_entry.id   AF-A0A8X8C9L9-F1
#
_cell.length_a   1.000
_cell.length_b   1.000
_cell.length_c   1.000
_cell.angle_alpha   90.00
_cell.angle_beta   90.00
_cell.angle_gamma   90.00
#
_symmetry.space_group_name_H-M   'P 1'
#
loop_
_entity.id
_entity.type
_entity.pdbx_description
1 polymer ?
#
loop_
_entity_poly.entity_id
_entity_poly.type
_entity_poly.pdbx_seq_one_letter_code
_entity_poly.pdbx_strand_id
1 'polypeptide(L)'
;MRLLQLGFFLALASGLSALLIYITGVSDLRTCDQFTNESRFGSIAVSTKRFQESVNGLGLQAVTTGSDYCKVTINFPSDTVPKWKDPKTGELEGLSFDFNLCEAVATWEQVRNSTTILTSEFIDALPNGWEDYAWRRINKGVLLNQCKNKTLCLEKLSLVLPETPPYVPRQFDRCAVIGNSGDLLKTKFGKEIDDYDVVIRENGAPIKNYTEYVGKKSSFRLLNRGSAKALDKVVELDETRQEVLMIKTTIHDIMNKMIREVPINNPVYLMLGASFGSAAKGTGLKALEFALSICESVDMYGFTVDPGYKEWTRYFSESRQGHTPLHGRAYYQMMECLGLIKIHSPMRADPSRTVHSVPSQRTITAARIASEKLLRRVGAGSEDPLRACSIRKKLAKRKSTSVSGLRKAAVDHQNFVKGTIMYPLEHHPGHGVLCTLPKD
;
A
#
# COMPACT_ATOMS: atom_id res chain seq x y z
N MET A 1 35.46 32.10 52.06
CA MET A 1 35.38 32.86 50.78
C MET A 1 35.67 32.02 49.54
N ARG A 2 36.71 31.17 49.50
CA ARG A 2 37.06 30.38 48.30
C ARG A 2 35.99 29.37 47.83
N LEU A 3 35.28 28.71 48.75
CA LEU A 3 34.19 27.77 48.41
C LEU A 3 32.96 28.46 47.79
N LEU A 4 32.63 29.67 48.24
CA LEU A 4 31.55 30.49 47.69
C LEU A 4 31.89 30.98 46.27
N GLN A 5 33.16 31.33 46.03
CA GLN A 5 33.62 31.70 44.69
C GLN A 5 33.56 30.50 43.74
N LEU A 6 33.96 29.30 44.20
CA LEU A 6 33.89 28.07 43.39
C LEU A 6 32.43 27.70 43.05
N GLY A 7 31.53 27.81 44.03
CA GLY A 7 30.09 27.58 43.81
C GLY A 7 29.46 28.58 42.85
N PHE A 8 29.88 29.85 42.91
CA PHE A 8 29.41 30.88 41.99
C PHE A 8 29.89 30.62 40.55
N PHE A 9 31.15 30.21 40.36
CA PHE A 9 31.67 29.84 39.04
C PHE A 9 30.96 28.61 38.44
N LEU A 10 30.66 27.59 39.26
CA LEU A 10 29.90 26.41 38.84
C LEU A 10 28.47 26.79 38.41
N ALA A 11 27.79 27.65 39.16
CA ALA A 11 26.45 28.13 38.82
C ALA A 11 26.45 28.96 37.52
N LEU A 12 27.47 29.79 37.31
CA LEU A 12 27.63 30.57 36.07
C LEU A 12 27.90 29.66 34.86
N ALA A 13 28.75 28.64 35.03
CA ALA A 13 29.03 27.67 33.98
C ALA A 13 27.80 26.82 33.62
N SER A 14 27.00 26.40 34.60
CA SER A 14 25.73 25.70 34.32
C SER A 14 24.70 26.61 33.66
N GLY A 15 24.64 27.89 34.06
CA GLY A 15 23.77 28.88 33.44
C GLY A 15 24.12 29.15 31.97
N LEU A 16 25.41 29.33 31.67
CA LEU A 16 25.91 29.48 30.30
C LEU A 16 25.68 28.23 29.45
N SER A 17 25.85 27.04 30.02
CA SER A 17 25.58 25.78 29.32
C SER A 17 24.09 25.62 29.00
N ALA A 18 23.20 25.95 29.93
CA ALA A 18 21.76 25.95 29.69
C ALA A 18 21.35 27.00 28.64
N LEU A 19 21.97 28.18 28.67
CA LEU A 19 21.75 29.23 27.68
C LEU A 19 22.25 28.82 26.29
N LEU A 20 23.40 28.16 26.20
CA LEU A 20 23.94 27.61 24.96
C LEU A 20 23.03 26.50 24.41
N ILE A 21 22.56 25.57 25.25
CA ILE A 21 21.60 24.52 24.86
C ILE A 21 20.28 25.15 24.39
N TYR A 22 19.80 26.21 25.05
CA TYR A 22 18.62 26.95 24.62
C TYR A 22 18.86 27.68 23.30
N ILE A 23 20.02 28.31 23.09
CA ILE A 23 20.35 28.98 21.83
C ILE A 23 20.53 27.97 20.70
N THR A 24 21.21 26.83 20.93
CA THR A 24 21.34 25.78 19.91
C THR A 24 20.01 25.08 19.63
N GLY A 25 19.22 24.80 20.67
CA GLY A 25 17.88 24.22 20.54
C GLY A 25 16.88 25.17 19.87
N VAL A 26 16.97 26.47 20.13
CA VAL A 26 16.18 27.51 19.45
C VAL A 26 16.70 27.77 18.03
N SER A 27 18.00 27.59 17.75
CA SER A 27 18.54 27.62 16.39
C SER A 27 18.09 26.42 15.55
N ASP A 28 17.97 25.23 16.15
CA ASP A 28 17.34 24.05 15.54
C ASP A 28 15.82 24.25 15.34
N LEU A 29 15.14 24.95 16.26
CA LEU A 29 13.73 25.31 16.09
C LEU A 29 13.53 26.45 15.06
N ARG A 30 14.48 27.39 14.94
CA ARG A 30 14.44 28.47 13.93
C ARG A 30 14.78 27.97 12.52
N THR A 31 15.51 26.86 12.38
CA THR A 31 15.65 26.18 11.08
C THR A 31 14.36 25.45 10.68
N CYS A 32 13.46 25.14 11.62
CA CYS A 32 12.11 24.66 11.32
C CYS A 32 11.15 25.78 10.84
N ASP A 33 11.51 27.06 10.97
CA ASP A 33 10.59 28.18 10.67
C ASP A 33 10.97 29.01 9.43
N GLN A 34 11.99 28.60 8.67
CA GLN A 34 12.30 29.15 7.34
C GLN A 34 11.69 28.29 6.21
N PHE A 35 10.38 28.09 6.22
CA PHE A 35 9.65 27.51 5.08
C PHE A 35 8.75 28.54 4.39
N THR A 36 9.37 29.55 3.78
CA THR A 36 8.73 30.45 2.80
C THR A 36 8.35 29.67 1.53
N ASN A 37 7.44 30.19 0.69
CA ASN A 37 6.91 29.48 -0.50
C ASN A 37 7.98 28.94 -1.49
N GLU A 38 9.20 29.50 -1.52
CA GLU A 38 10.33 28.98 -2.32
C GLU A 38 10.86 27.61 -1.80
N SER A 39 10.79 27.35 -0.49
CA SER A 39 11.23 26.10 0.12
C SER A 39 10.34 24.88 -0.22
N ARG A 40 9.06 25.12 -0.56
CA ARG A 40 8.08 24.05 -0.87
C ARG A 40 8.44 23.32 -2.16
N PHE A 41 8.88 24.07 -3.17
CA PHE A 41 9.34 23.48 -4.43
C PHE A 41 10.76 22.92 -4.31
N GLY A 42 11.58 23.46 -3.40
CA GLY A 42 12.94 22.96 -3.15
C GLY A 42 12.98 21.50 -2.73
N SER A 43 12.15 21.05 -1.79
CA SER A 43 12.15 19.65 -1.35
C SER A 43 11.66 18.68 -2.44
N ILE A 44 10.62 19.08 -3.18
CA ILE A 44 10.10 18.32 -4.33
C ILE A 44 11.18 18.24 -5.41
N ALA A 45 11.82 19.36 -5.77
CA ALA A 45 12.87 19.40 -6.77
C ALA A 45 14.08 18.52 -6.40
N VAL A 46 14.54 18.56 -5.15
CA VAL A 46 15.63 17.69 -4.67
C VAL A 46 15.23 16.22 -4.76
N SER A 47 14.01 15.87 -4.33
CA SER A 47 13.49 14.50 -4.42
C SER A 47 13.40 14.02 -5.87
N THR A 48 12.87 14.87 -6.77
CA THR A 48 12.73 14.56 -8.20
C THR A 48 14.09 14.41 -8.87
N LYS A 49 15.08 15.24 -8.55
CA LYS A 49 16.43 15.10 -9.09
C LYS A 49 17.08 13.77 -8.68
N ARG A 50 16.98 13.40 -7.40
CA ARG A 50 17.47 12.11 -6.87
C ARG A 50 16.77 10.93 -7.53
N PHE A 51 15.47 11.03 -7.69
CA PHE A 51 14.67 10.06 -8.44
C PHE A 51 15.18 9.89 -9.88
N GLN A 52 15.44 10.99 -10.60
CA GLN A 52 15.96 10.93 -11.97
C GLN A 52 17.33 10.25 -12.04
N GLU A 53 18.25 10.60 -11.14
CA GLU A 53 19.57 9.97 -11.02
C GLU A 53 19.43 8.45 -10.80
N SER A 54 18.53 8.05 -9.91
CA SER A 54 18.26 6.65 -9.59
C SER A 54 17.69 5.87 -10.78
N VAL A 55 16.66 6.40 -11.46
CA VAL A 55 16.04 5.75 -12.63
C VAL A 55 17.04 5.64 -13.79
N ASN A 56 17.84 6.68 -14.02
CA ASN A 56 18.89 6.67 -15.03
C ASN A 56 19.94 5.59 -14.74
N GLY A 57 20.28 5.38 -13.47
CA GLY A 57 21.16 4.30 -13.00
C GLY A 57 20.60 2.87 -13.13
N LEU A 58 19.31 2.73 -13.49
CA LEU A 58 18.66 1.46 -13.83
C LEU A 58 18.55 1.22 -15.34
N GLY A 59 19.09 2.12 -16.17
CA GLY A 59 19.07 2.00 -17.64
C GLY A 59 17.77 2.48 -18.29
N LEU A 60 16.93 3.23 -17.57
CA LEU A 60 15.82 4.00 -18.14
C LEU A 60 16.21 5.48 -18.24
N GLN A 61 15.34 6.33 -18.78
CA GLN A 61 15.52 7.78 -18.77
C GLN A 61 14.35 8.46 -18.09
N ALA A 62 14.60 9.25 -17.04
CA ALA A 62 13.58 10.06 -16.38
C ALA A 62 13.72 11.55 -16.72
N VAL A 63 12.70 12.11 -17.36
CA VAL A 63 12.65 13.52 -17.81
C VAL A 63 11.50 14.26 -17.15
N THR A 64 11.75 15.47 -16.69
CA THR A 64 10.73 16.38 -16.14
C THR A 64 10.20 17.31 -17.22
N THR A 65 8.88 17.50 -17.28
CA THR A 65 8.25 18.34 -18.30
C THR A 65 8.11 19.77 -17.79
N GLY A 66 8.98 20.67 -18.25
CA GLY A 66 8.97 22.10 -17.87
C GLY A 66 9.45 22.33 -16.44
N SER A 67 8.85 23.32 -15.74
CA SER A 67 9.16 23.68 -14.35
C SER A 67 8.34 22.89 -13.31
N ASP A 68 7.54 21.91 -13.73
CA ASP A 68 6.71 21.09 -12.84
C ASP A 68 7.49 19.87 -12.32
N TYR A 69 8.09 20.02 -11.15
CA TYR A 69 8.86 18.95 -10.49
C TYR A 69 8.00 17.75 -10.05
N CYS A 70 6.67 17.84 -10.10
CA CYS A 70 5.80 16.70 -9.79
C CYS A 70 5.64 15.76 -10.99
N LYS A 71 5.79 16.26 -12.22
CA LYS A 71 5.57 15.46 -13.44
C LYS A 71 6.88 14.93 -13.99
N VAL A 72 6.96 13.61 -14.12
CA VAL A 72 8.09 12.94 -14.72
C VAL A 72 7.60 11.95 -15.77
N THR A 73 8.30 11.90 -16.89
CA THR A 73 8.14 10.87 -17.91
C THR A 73 9.30 9.90 -17.79
N ILE A 74 9.01 8.61 -17.65
CA ILE A 74 10.00 7.54 -17.72
C ILE A 74 9.98 6.95 -19.13
N ASN A 75 11.12 7.01 -19.81
CA ASN A 75 11.33 6.43 -21.13
C ASN A 75 12.14 5.13 -21.03
N PHE A 76 11.66 4.12 -21.73
CA PHE A 76 12.44 2.92 -22.02
C PHE A 76 13.47 3.19 -23.13
N PRO A 77 14.59 2.43 -23.17
CA PRO A 77 15.54 2.48 -24.28
C PRO A 77 14.84 2.33 -25.64
N SER A 78 15.31 3.06 -26.66
CA SER A 78 14.68 3.08 -27.98
C SER A 78 14.75 1.73 -28.74
N ASP A 79 15.67 0.86 -28.34
CA ASP A 79 15.80 -0.53 -28.81
C ASP A 79 14.90 -1.52 -28.05
N THR A 80 14.12 -1.05 -27.08
CA THR A 80 13.10 -1.87 -26.38
C THR A 80 12.02 -2.28 -27.38
N VAL A 81 11.83 -3.59 -27.55
CA VAL A 81 10.81 -4.12 -28.46
C VAL A 81 9.49 -4.35 -27.71
N PRO A 82 8.44 -3.53 -27.94
CA PRO A 82 7.13 -3.78 -27.34
C PRO A 82 6.52 -5.05 -27.96
N LYS A 83 6.30 -6.07 -27.12
CA LYS A 83 5.73 -7.36 -27.56
C LYS A 83 4.21 -7.41 -27.52
N TRP A 84 3.56 -6.40 -26.95
CA TRP A 84 2.12 -6.38 -26.77
C TRP A 84 1.45 -5.30 -27.60
N LYS A 85 0.29 -5.66 -28.13
CA LYS A 85 -0.63 -4.78 -28.85
C LYS A 85 -1.91 -4.64 -28.06
N ASP A 86 -2.41 -3.42 -27.97
CA ASP A 86 -3.70 -3.15 -27.39
C ASP A 86 -4.80 -3.88 -28.19
N PRO A 87 -5.61 -4.76 -27.56
CA PRO A 87 -6.63 -5.51 -28.29
C PRO A 87 -7.74 -4.66 -28.91
N LYS A 88 -7.93 -3.43 -28.44
CA LYS A 88 -8.96 -2.50 -28.93
C LYS A 88 -8.42 -1.60 -30.04
N THR A 89 -7.23 -1.03 -29.86
CA THR A 89 -6.66 -0.07 -30.84
C THR A 89 -5.72 -0.73 -31.85
N GLY A 90 -5.16 -1.90 -31.53
CA GLY A 90 -4.14 -2.59 -32.34
C GLY A 90 -2.74 -1.97 -32.24
N GLU A 91 -2.60 -0.87 -31.50
CA GLU A 91 -1.34 -0.16 -31.31
C GLU A 91 -0.41 -0.91 -30.38
N LEU A 92 0.90 -0.80 -30.62
CA LEU A 92 1.91 -1.35 -29.73
C LEU A 92 1.94 -0.56 -28.42
N GLU A 93 2.31 -1.24 -27.33
CA GLU A 93 2.55 -0.55 -26.05
C GLU A 93 3.60 0.57 -26.23
N GLY A 94 3.30 1.76 -25.70
CA GLY A 94 4.24 2.87 -25.70
C GLY A 94 5.50 2.58 -24.90
N LEU A 95 6.55 3.34 -25.16
CA LEU A 95 7.84 3.26 -24.45
C LEU A 95 8.03 4.41 -23.44
N SER A 96 7.05 5.29 -23.30
CA SER A 96 7.09 6.49 -22.46
C SER A 96 5.86 6.53 -21.57
N PHE A 97 6.07 6.73 -20.27
CA PHE A 97 5.00 6.73 -19.27
C PHE A 97 5.13 7.91 -18.32
N ASP A 98 4.04 8.66 -18.18
CA ASP A 98 3.97 9.82 -17.31
C ASP A 98 3.53 9.43 -15.90
N PHE A 99 4.22 9.96 -14.91
CA PHE A 99 3.94 9.79 -13.49
C PHE A 99 3.88 11.14 -12.78
N ASN A 100 3.02 11.21 -11.76
CA ASN A 100 2.96 12.31 -10.83
C ASN A 100 3.62 11.89 -9.50
N LEU A 101 4.87 12.29 -9.29
CA LEU A 101 5.65 11.93 -8.10
C LEU A 101 5.03 12.50 -6.82
N CYS A 102 4.45 13.70 -6.88
CA CYS A 102 3.79 14.34 -5.74
C CYS A 102 2.53 13.57 -5.31
N GLU A 103 1.73 13.12 -6.28
CA GLU A 103 0.59 12.25 -6.02
C GLU A 103 1.05 10.88 -5.49
N ALA A 104 2.11 10.31 -6.05
CA ALA A 104 2.69 9.05 -5.62
C ALA A 104 3.10 9.11 -4.13
N VAL A 105 4.03 10.00 -3.76
CA VAL A 105 4.54 10.09 -2.37
C VAL A 105 3.43 10.38 -1.36
N ALA A 106 2.46 11.24 -1.71
CA ALA A 106 1.35 11.55 -0.82
C ALA A 106 0.38 10.37 -0.65
N THR A 107 0.12 9.62 -1.73
CA THR A 107 -0.80 8.45 -1.69
C THR A 107 -0.16 7.27 -0.97
N TRP A 108 1.13 7.05 -1.15
CA TRP A 108 1.83 5.93 -0.54
C TRP A 108 1.91 6.03 0.96
N GLU A 109 2.24 7.21 1.48
CA GLU A 109 2.30 7.44 2.92
C GLU A 109 0.91 7.40 3.57
N GLN A 110 -0.15 7.73 2.82
CA GLN A 110 -1.51 7.44 3.26
C GLN A 110 -1.79 5.94 3.35
N VAL A 111 -1.36 5.13 2.37
CA VAL A 111 -1.50 3.67 2.41
C VAL A 111 -0.72 3.07 3.57
N ARG A 112 0.51 3.52 3.83
CA ARG A 112 1.34 3.07 4.98
C ARG A 112 0.74 3.40 6.35
N ASN A 113 -0.26 4.27 6.40
CA ASN A 113 -0.92 4.73 7.63
C ASN A 113 -2.42 4.36 7.66
N SER A 114 -2.86 3.44 6.80
CA SER A 114 -4.25 2.95 6.73
C SER A 114 -4.28 1.43 6.59
N THR A 115 -5.45 0.81 6.73
CA THR A 115 -5.65 -0.60 6.40
C THR A 115 -6.14 -0.73 4.96
N THR A 116 -5.69 -1.77 4.28
CA THR A 116 -6.20 -2.10 2.94
C THR A 116 -7.18 -3.28 2.99
N ILE A 117 -7.66 -3.65 4.18
CA ILE A 117 -8.69 -4.68 4.36
C ILE A 117 -10.06 -3.98 4.44
N LEU A 118 -11.03 -4.43 3.65
CA LEU A 118 -12.38 -3.92 3.75
C LEU A 118 -13.03 -4.43 5.03
N THR A 119 -13.63 -3.54 5.81
CA THR A 119 -14.30 -3.87 7.07
C THR A 119 -15.75 -3.41 7.09
N SER A 120 -16.57 -3.98 7.97
CA SER A 120 -17.94 -3.50 8.19
C SER A 120 -17.94 -2.08 8.76
N GLU A 121 -17.02 -1.77 9.68
CA GLU A 121 -16.83 -0.42 10.22
C GLU A 121 -16.59 0.62 9.11
N PHE A 122 -15.79 0.28 8.11
CA PHE A 122 -15.53 1.14 6.97
C PHE A 122 -16.82 1.45 6.18
N ILE A 123 -17.60 0.41 5.85
CA ILE A 123 -18.83 0.59 5.07
C ILE A 123 -19.86 1.40 5.87
N ASP A 124 -20.01 1.13 7.16
CA ASP A 124 -20.90 1.88 8.05
C ASP A 124 -20.43 3.34 8.27
N ALA A 125 -19.14 3.63 8.04
CA ALA A 125 -18.61 4.98 8.15
C ALA A 125 -18.95 5.87 6.93
N LEU A 126 -19.17 5.28 5.74
CA LEU A 126 -19.49 6.00 4.52
C LEU A 126 -20.94 6.52 4.50
N PRO A 127 -21.21 7.70 3.90
CA PRO A 127 -22.58 8.10 3.58
C PRO A 127 -23.21 7.06 2.65
N ASN A 128 -24.37 6.50 3.04
CA ASN A 128 -25.04 5.45 2.29
C ASN A 128 -24.11 4.29 1.87
N GLY A 129 -23.10 3.95 2.67
CA GLY A 129 -22.03 3.03 2.26
C GLY A 129 -22.52 1.66 1.78
N TRP A 130 -23.63 1.17 2.34
CA TRP A 130 -24.26 -0.06 1.85
C TRP A 130 -24.83 0.12 0.44
N GLU A 131 -25.54 1.22 0.21
CA GLU A 131 -26.24 1.50 -1.04
C GLU A 131 -25.34 1.98 -2.18
N ASP A 132 -24.24 2.66 -1.85
CA ASP A 132 -23.35 3.25 -2.84
C ASP A 132 -22.08 2.41 -3.07
N TYR A 133 -21.64 1.65 -2.05
CA TYR A 133 -20.35 0.95 -2.07
C TYR A 133 -20.45 -0.57 -1.91
N ALA A 134 -21.17 -1.08 -0.91
CA ALA A 134 -21.12 -2.51 -0.55
C ALA A 134 -21.56 -3.45 -1.69
N TRP A 135 -22.61 -3.10 -2.43
CA TRP A 135 -23.07 -3.92 -3.56
C TRP A 135 -22.00 -4.08 -4.66
N ARG A 136 -21.11 -3.09 -4.83
CA ARG A 136 -20.01 -3.14 -5.81
C ARG A 136 -18.96 -4.16 -5.42
N ARG A 137 -18.94 -4.58 -4.15
CA ARG A 137 -18.04 -5.61 -3.60
C ARG A 137 -18.59 -7.03 -3.75
N ILE A 138 -19.83 -7.16 -4.21
CA ILE A 138 -20.50 -8.44 -4.49
C ILE A 138 -20.62 -8.60 -6.01
N ASN A 139 -20.21 -9.74 -6.55
CA ASN A 139 -20.39 -10.01 -7.97
C ASN A 139 -21.88 -10.05 -8.34
N LYS A 140 -22.28 -9.29 -9.38
CA LYS A 140 -23.68 -9.04 -9.73
C LYS A 140 -24.49 -8.39 -8.59
N GLY A 141 -23.84 -7.68 -7.67
CA GLY A 141 -24.51 -7.06 -6.52
C GLY A 141 -25.57 -6.01 -6.89
N VAL A 142 -25.54 -5.46 -8.10
CA VAL A 142 -26.62 -4.59 -8.61
C VAL A 142 -27.98 -5.28 -8.59
N LEU A 143 -28.02 -6.61 -8.77
CA LEU A 143 -29.25 -7.42 -8.69
C LEU A 143 -29.81 -7.53 -7.27
N LEU A 144 -29.03 -7.16 -6.25
CA LEU A 144 -29.47 -7.08 -4.86
C LEU A 144 -30.10 -5.71 -4.53
N ASN A 145 -30.67 -5.04 -5.54
CA ASN A 145 -31.28 -3.72 -5.42
C ASN A 145 -30.36 -2.72 -4.71
N GLN A 146 -29.09 -2.70 -5.13
CA GLN A 146 -28.03 -1.84 -4.56
C GLN A 146 -27.97 -1.93 -3.03
N CYS A 147 -28.12 -3.13 -2.43
CA CYS A 147 -28.11 -3.29 -0.98
C CYS A 147 -29.09 -2.41 -0.16
N LYS A 148 -30.20 -1.94 -0.76
CA LYS A 148 -31.30 -1.30 0.00
C LYS A 148 -31.77 -2.18 1.16
N ASN A 149 -31.77 -3.50 0.95
CA ASN A 149 -31.86 -4.46 2.05
C ASN A 149 -30.45 -4.84 2.53
N LYS A 150 -29.99 -4.17 3.59
CA LYS A 150 -28.66 -4.39 4.21
C LYS A 150 -28.43 -5.87 4.59
N THR A 151 -29.45 -6.55 5.11
CA THR A 151 -29.33 -7.93 5.60
C THR A 151 -28.88 -8.88 4.49
N LEU A 152 -29.43 -8.74 3.29
CA LEU A 152 -29.10 -9.59 2.14
C LEU A 152 -27.64 -9.42 1.71
N CYS A 153 -27.14 -8.19 1.71
CA CYS A 153 -25.74 -7.93 1.38
C CYS A 153 -24.78 -8.34 2.49
N LEU A 154 -25.16 -8.14 3.76
CA LEU A 154 -24.38 -8.60 4.90
C LEU A 154 -24.22 -10.12 4.88
N GLU A 155 -25.25 -10.88 4.55
CA GLU A 155 -25.17 -12.34 4.40
C GLU A 155 -24.14 -12.78 3.34
N LYS A 156 -24.01 -12.01 2.25
CA LYS A 156 -23.04 -12.28 1.18
C LYS A 156 -21.61 -11.90 1.56
N LEU A 157 -21.43 -10.96 2.49
CA LEU A 157 -20.12 -10.40 2.85
C LEU A 157 -19.60 -10.91 4.19
N SER A 158 -20.44 -11.41 5.09
CA SER A 158 -20.12 -11.71 6.49
C SER A 158 -18.93 -12.65 6.68
N LEU A 159 -18.69 -13.57 5.74
CA LEU A 159 -17.59 -14.52 5.79
C LEU A 159 -16.23 -13.93 5.40
N VAL A 160 -16.22 -12.75 4.77
CA VAL A 160 -15.01 -12.11 4.24
C VAL A 160 -14.83 -10.65 4.67
N LEU A 161 -15.72 -10.17 5.53
CA LEU A 161 -15.83 -8.77 5.93
C LEU A 161 -15.73 -8.68 7.47
N PRO A 162 -14.51 -8.54 8.02
CA PRO A 162 -14.33 -8.40 9.47
C PRO A 162 -14.97 -7.10 9.97
N GLU A 163 -15.37 -7.07 11.25
CA GLU A 163 -15.99 -5.88 11.83
C GLU A 163 -15.01 -4.70 11.88
N THR A 164 -13.78 -4.97 12.31
CA THR A 164 -12.67 -4.00 12.45
C THR A 164 -11.42 -4.55 11.77
N PRO A 165 -10.42 -3.69 11.47
CA PRO A 165 -9.20 -4.13 10.79
C PRO A 165 -8.45 -5.18 11.64
N PRO A 166 -8.19 -6.38 11.10
CA PRO A 166 -7.51 -7.44 11.85
C PRO A 166 -5.99 -7.20 11.97
N TYR A 167 -5.45 -6.31 11.13
CA TYR A 167 -4.05 -5.88 11.16
C TYR A 167 -3.97 -4.37 11.22
N VAL A 168 -2.96 -3.88 11.91
CA VAL A 168 -2.71 -2.46 12.13
C VAL A 168 -1.59 -1.96 11.21
N PRO A 169 -1.54 -0.66 10.89
CA PRO A 169 -0.48 -0.16 10.03
C PRO A 169 0.91 -0.41 10.62
N ARG A 170 1.86 -0.84 9.79
CA ARG A 170 3.27 -1.13 10.18
C ARG A 170 3.39 -2.08 11.38
N GLN A 171 2.48 -3.05 11.48
CA GLN A 171 2.51 -4.10 12.51
C GLN A 171 3.77 -4.98 12.45
N PHE A 172 4.34 -5.16 11.25
CA PHE A 172 5.49 -6.03 10.99
C PHE A 172 6.69 -5.20 10.53
N ASP A 173 7.91 -5.67 10.80
CA ASP A 173 9.12 -4.93 10.42
C ASP A 173 9.49 -5.20 8.96
N ARG A 174 9.71 -6.48 8.60
CA ARG A 174 10.20 -6.88 7.28
C ARG A 174 9.23 -7.80 6.56
N CYS A 175 8.79 -7.38 5.38
CA CYS A 175 7.92 -8.18 4.52
C CYS A 175 8.50 -8.47 3.16
N ALA A 176 8.31 -9.70 2.67
CA ALA A 176 8.64 -10.09 1.31
C ALA A 176 7.37 -10.34 0.48
N VAL A 177 7.27 -9.70 -0.68
CA VAL A 177 6.23 -9.93 -1.68
C VAL A 177 6.79 -10.78 -2.81
N ILE A 178 6.25 -11.98 -2.99
CA ILE A 178 6.74 -12.98 -3.93
C ILE A 178 5.82 -13.05 -5.14
N GLY A 179 6.28 -12.47 -6.24
CA GLY A 179 5.66 -12.56 -7.54
C GLY A 179 5.85 -13.93 -8.18
N ASN A 180 5.33 -14.07 -9.39
CA ASN A 180 5.22 -15.36 -10.06
C ASN A 180 6.21 -15.59 -11.19
N SER A 181 7.18 -14.69 -11.43
CA SER A 181 8.10 -14.82 -12.57
C SER A 181 8.93 -16.11 -12.52
N GLY A 182 9.12 -16.74 -13.69
CA GLY A 182 10.03 -17.86 -13.88
C GLY A 182 11.48 -17.55 -13.54
N ASP A 183 11.86 -16.27 -13.54
CA ASP A 183 13.22 -15.86 -13.20
C ASP A 183 13.61 -16.15 -11.75
N LEU A 184 12.63 -16.38 -10.85
CA LEU A 184 12.92 -16.87 -9.50
C LEU A 184 13.77 -18.15 -9.51
N LEU A 185 13.70 -18.96 -10.57
CA LEU A 185 14.50 -20.18 -10.70
C LEU A 185 15.98 -19.92 -11.02
N LYS A 186 16.37 -18.67 -11.29
CA LYS A 186 17.77 -18.30 -11.58
C LYS A 186 18.59 -18.05 -10.33
N THR A 187 17.94 -17.78 -9.18
CA THR A 187 18.61 -17.46 -7.92
C THR A 187 17.91 -18.14 -6.75
N LYS A 188 18.67 -18.75 -5.86
CA LYS A 188 18.16 -19.52 -4.71
C LYS A 188 17.79 -18.60 -3.53
N PHE A 189 16.76 -17.78 -3.69
CA PHE A 189 16.31 -16.84 -2.65
C PHE A 189 15.57 -17.49 -1.47
N GLY A 190 15.32 -18.80 -1.51
CA GLY A 190 14.36 -19.41 -0.60
C GLY A 190 14.69 -19.24 0.88
N LYS A 191 15.97 -19.38 1.25
CA LYS A 191 16.41 -19.15 2.64
C LYS A 191 16.22 -17.69 3.07
N GLU A 192 16.62 -16.75 2.21
CA GLU A 192 16.49 -15.32 2.48
C GLU A 192 15.02 -14.90 2.64
N ILE A 193 14.14 -15.40 1.77
CA ILE A 193 12.69 -15.14 1.85
C ILE A 193 12.11 -15.66 3.17
N ASP A 194 12.55 -16.83 3.63
CA ASP A 194 12.06 -17.44 4.86
C ASP A 194 12.50 -16.67 6.13
N ASP A 195 13.49 -15.77 6.03
CA ASP A 195 13.96 -14.95 7.14
C ASP A 195 13.11 -13.67 7.37
N TYR A 196 12.15 -13.34 6.49
CA TYR A 196 11.24 -12.20 6.67
C TYR A 196 10.14 -12.49 7.70
N ASP A 197 9.62 -11.48 8.40
CA ASP A 197 8.54 -11.64 9.38
C ASP A 197 7.27 -12.14 8.69
N VAL A 198 6.99 -11.58 7.51
CA VAL A 198 5.80 -11.86 6.71
C VAL A 198 6.18 -12.12 5.26
N VAL A 199 5.62 -13.20 4.70
CA VAL A 199 5.75 -13.53 3.28
C VAL A 199 4.37 -13.49 2.62
N ILE A 200 4.23 -12.64 1.61
CA ILE A 200 2.99 -12.42 0.85
C ILE A 200 3.17 -13.03 -0.54
N ARG A 201 2.35 -14.03 -0.86
CA ARG A 201 2.35 -14.73 -2.14
C ARG A 201 1.15 -14.35 -3.00
N GLU A 202 1.18 -14.73 -4.27
CA GLU A 202 0.16 -14.32 -5.22
C GLU A 202 -0.48 -15.49 -5.97
N ASN A 203 -1.82 -15.51 -5.99
CA ASN A 203 -2.63 -16.39 -6.82
C ASN A 203 -2.29 -17.88 -6.56
N GLY A 204 -2.43 -18.73 -7.58
CA GLY A 204 -2.16 -20.17 -7.50
C GLY A 204 -0.67 -20.56 -7.60
N ALA A 205 0.24 -19.78 -7.02
CA ALA A 205 1.68 -20.04 -7.11
C ALA A 205 2.12 -21.08 -6.05
N PRO A 206 2.64 -22.25 -6.44
CA PRO A 206 2.96 -23.35 -5.53
C PRO A 206 4.29 -23.12 -4.80
N ILE A 207 4.39 -23.63 -3.58
CA ILE A 207 5.63 -23.61 -2.78
C ILE A 207 6.40 -24.93 -2.96
N LYS A 208 5.66 -26.05 -2.93
CA LYS A 208 6.22 -27.39 -3.06
C LYS A 208 7.02 -27.52 -4.36
N ASN A 209 8.19 -28.19 -4.26
CA ASN A 209 9.21 -28.36 -5.31
C ASN A 209 10.00 -27.09 -5.68
N TYR A 210 9.65 -25.92 -5.16
CA TYR A 210 10.34 -24.65 -5.46
C TYR A 210 10.97 -24.00 -4.22
N THR A 211 10.95 -24.68 -3.07
CA THR A 211 11.33 -24.11 -1.76
C THR A 211 12.73 -23.53 -1.73
N GLU A 212 13.67 -24.07 -2.51
CA GLU A 212 15.04 -23.55 -2.61
C GLU A 212 15.08 -22.14 -3.25
N TYR A 213 14.12 -21.84 -4.12
CA TYR A 213 14.03 -20.59 -4.86
C TYR A 213 13.07 -19.59 -4.23
N VAL A 214 11.92 -20.07 -3.73
CA VAL A 214 10.82 -19.20 -3.29
C VAL A 214 10.51 -19.29 -1.79
N GLY A 215 11.26 -20.10 -1.03
CA GLY A 215 11.08 -20.30 0.40
C GLY A 215 9.89 -21.19 0.73
N LYS A 216 9.70 -21.50 2.02
CA LYS A 216 8.57 -22.27 2.58
C LYS A 216 7.55 -21.39 3.30
N LYS A 217 7.96 -20.23 3.84
CA LYS A 217 7.11 -19.34 4.65
C LYS A 217 5.98 -18.72 3.82
N SER A 218 4.89 -18.36 4.50
CA SER A 218 3.51 -18.76 4.22
C SER A 218 2.50 -17.86 4.94
N SER A 219 2.62 -16.52 4.91
CA SER A 219 1.80 -15.67 5.80
C SER A 219 0.49 -15.22 5.17
N PHE A 220 0.55 -14.67 3.96
CA PHE A 220 -0.63 -14.16 3.25
C PHE A 220 -0.60 -14.56 1.78
N ARG A 221 -1.78 -14.68 1.19
CA ARG A 221 -1.91 -14.91 -0.25
C ARG A 221 -2.96 -14.01 -0.88
N LEU A 222 -2.54 -13.16 -1.80
CA LEU A 222 -3.45 -12.32 -2.57
C LEU A 222 -4.01 -13.06 -3.78
N LEU A 223 -5.32 -13.02 -3.95
CA LEU A 223 -6.04 -13.78 -4.96
C LEU A 223 -6.74 -12.86 -5.95
N ASN A 224 -6.44 -13.06 -7.23
CA ASN A 224 -7.31 -12.59 -8.31
C ASN A 224 -8.62 -13.39 -8.36
N ARG A 225 -9.56 -12.93 -9.19
CA ARG A 225 -10.88 -13.58 -9.35
C ARG A 225 -10.79 -15.05 -9.75
N GLY A 226 -9.84 -15.41 -10.62
CA GLY A 226 -9.67 -16.78 -11.09
C GLY A 226 -9.25 -17.72 -9.96
N SER A 227 -8.22 -17.33 -9.21
CA SER A 227 -7.66 -18.12 -8.10
C SER A 227 -8.64 -18.20 -6.94
N ALA A 228 -9.35 -17.10 -6.63
CA ALA A 228 -10.37 -17.10 -5.59
C ALA A 228 -11.55 -18.04 -5.89
N LYS A 229 -11.83 -18.37 -7.16
CA LYS A 229 -12.84 -19.37 -7.55
C LYS A 229 -12.37 -20.82 -7.37
N ALA A 230 -11.08 -21.04 -7.13
CA ALA A 230 -10.47 -22.35 -6.88
C ALA A 230 -9.82 -22.34 -5.48
N LEU A 231 -10.55 -21.86 -4.48
CA LEU A 231 -10.03 -21.59 -3.15
C LEU A 231 -9.56 -22.88 -2.45
N ASP A 232 -10.29 -23.97 -2.66
CA ASP A 232 -9.94 -25.32 -2.20
C ASP A 232 -8.53 -25.73 -2.66
N LYS A 233 -8.20 -25.44 -3.93
CA LYS A 233 -6.88 -25.73 -4.52
C LYS A 233 -5.81 -24.77 -4.05
N VAL A 234 -6.18 -23.52 -3.81
CA VAL A 234 -5.25 -22.51 -3.29
C VAL A 234 -4.78 -22.87 -1.89
N VAL A 235 -5.69 -23.31 -1.01
CA VAL A 235 -5.36 -23.69 0.38
C VAL A 235 -4.39 -24.88 0.41
N GLU A 236 -4.45 -25.78 -0.57
CA GLU A 236 -3.54 -26.92 -0.69
C GLU A 236 -2.10 -26.52 -1.10
N LEU A 237 -1.85 -25.28 -1.54
CA LEU A 237 -0.53 -24.81 -1.96
C LEU A 237 0.43 -24.53 -0.80
N ASP A 238 -0.13 -24.27 0.38
CA ASP A 238 0.60 -24.12 1.65
C ASP A 238 0.35 -25.38 2.50
N GLU A 239 1.41 -26.11 2.81
CA GLU A 239 1.34 -27.34 3.59
C GLU A 239 0.81 -27.10 5.01
N THR A 240 1.01 -25.90 5.57
CA THR A 240 0.50 -25.55 6.90
C THR A 240 -0.99 -25.22 6.89
N ARG A 241 -1.53 -24.79 5.73
CA ARG A 241 -2.89 -24.28 5.56
C ARG A 241 -3.22 -23.14 6.54
N GLN A 242 -2.24 -22.30 6.85
CA GLN A 242 -2.38 -21.19 7.81
C GLN A 242 -2.34 -19.82 7.16
N GLU A 243 -2.06 -19.75 5.85
CA GLU A 243 -2.10 -18.48 5.09
C GLU A 243 -3.43 -17.75 5.25
N VAL A 244 -3.35 -16.43 5.40
CA VAL A 244 -4.53 -15.55 5.30
C VAL A 244 -4.79 -15.23 3.82
N LEU A 245 -6.02 -15.43 3.37
CA LEU A 245 -6.39 -15.32 1.96
C LEU A 245 -7.06 -13.97 1.68
N MET A 246 -6.41 -13.17 0.83
CA MET A 246 -6.81 -11.80 0.51
C MET A 246 -7.44 -11.76 -0.89
N ILE A 247 -8.76 -11.61 -0.98
CA ILE A 247 -9.47 -11.46 -2.25
C ILE A 247 -9.41 -10.00 -2.70
N LYS A 248 -8.84 -9.76 -3.88
CA LYS A 248 -8.59 -8.40 -4.37
C LYS A 248 -9.85 -7.57 -4.66
N THR A 249 -10.90 -8.18 -5.23
CA THR A 249 -11.97 -7.42 -5.88
C THR A 249 -13.36 -7.63 -5.31
N THR A 250 -13.94 -8.82 -5.47
CA THR A 250 -15.35 -9.05 -5.19
C THR A 250 -15.58 -10.49 -4.74
N ILE A 251 -16.58 -10.67 -3.88
CA ILE A 251 -17.03 -12.00 -3.48
C ILE A 251 -18.04 -12.56 -4.48
N HIS A 252 -18.03 -13.87 -4.66
CA HIS A 252 -18.96 -14.62 -5.50
C HIS A 252 -19.70 -15.66 -4.67
N ASP A 253 -20.90 -16.06 -5.12
CA ASP A 253 -21.68 -17.12 -4.48
C ASP A 253 -20.91 -18.44 -4.38
N ILE A 254 -20.14 -18.80 -5.42
CA ILE A 254 -19.29 -20.00 -5.39
C ILE A 254 -18.20 -19.91 -4.32
N MET A 255 -17.63 -18.72 -4.09
CA MET A 255 -16.62 -18.50 -3.06
C MET A 255 -17.24 -18.62 -1.67
N ASN A 256 -18.40 -17.99 -1.46
CA ASN A 256 -19.15 -18.12 -0.22
C ASN A 256 -19.57 -19.56 0.07
N LYS A 257 -19.98 -20.30 -0.96
CA LYS A 257 -20.30 -21.72 -0.85
C LYS A 257 -19.06 -22.53 -0.43
N MET A 258 -17.92 -22.32 -1.09
CA MET A 258 -16.66 -22.97 -0.73
C MET A 258 -16.24 -22.67 0.71
N ILE A 259 -16.26 -21.40 1.13
CA ILE A 259 -15.87 -21.01 2.50
C ILE A 259 -16.78 -21.67 3.56
N ARG A 260 -18.06 -21.93 3.24
CA ARG A 260 -19.01 -22.57 4.17
C ARG A 260 -18.94 -24.08 4.19
N GLU A 261 -18.80 -24.70 3.03
CA GLU A 261 -19.03 -26.15 2.86
C GLU A 261 -17.73 -26.95 2.75
N VAL A 262 -16.62 -26.30 2.37
CA VAL A 262 -15.30 -26.93 2.32
C VAL A 262 -14.58 -26.62 3.63
N PRO A 263 -13.80 -27.55 4.22
CA PRO A 263 -13.05 -27.34 5.46
C PRO A 263 -11.85 -26.38 5.27
N ILE A 264 -12.13 -25.15 4.86
CA ILE A 264 -11.18 -24.05 4.72
C ILE A 264 -11.19 -23.28 6.03
N ASN A 265 -10.17 -23.52 6.86
CA ASN A 265 -10.03 -22.85 8.16
C ASN A 265 -9.26 -21.52 8.06
N ASN A 266 -8.72 -21.21 6.87
CA ASN A 266 -7.98 -19.98 6.60
C ASN A 266 -8.89 -18.76 6.76
N PRO A 267 -8.42 -17.69 7.43
CA PRO A 267 -9.10 -16.40 7.36
C PRO A 267 -9.14 -15.90 5.92
N VAL A 268 -10.32 -15.49 5.47
CA VAL A 268 -10.52 -14.93 4.13
C VAL A 268 -11.00 -13.50 4.28
N TYR A 269 -10.34 -12.55 3.62
CA TYR A 269 -10.72 -11.13 3.67
C TYR A 269 -10.82 -10.52 2.28
N LEU A 270 -11.67 -9.49 2.15
CA LEU A 270 -11.71 -8.68 0.95
C LEU A 270 -10.79 -7.46 1.10
N MET A 271 -10.00 -7.15 0.08
CA MET A 271 -9.25 -5.90 0.06
C MET A 271 -10.20 -4.70 -0.08
N LEU A 272 -9.79 -3.59 0.51
CA LEU A 272 -10.28 -2.26 0.19
C LEU A 272 -9.98 -1.94 -1.30
N GLY A 273 -10.75 -1.03 -1.91
CA GLY A 273 -10.58 -0.62 -3.31
C GLY A 273 -9.16 -0.15 -3.67
N ALA A 274 -8.89 0.21 -4.93
CA ALA A 274 -7.55 0.63 -5.36
C ALA A 274 -7.17 2.00 -4.79
N SER A 275 -6.13 2.05 -3.95
CA SER A 275 -5.54 3.31 -3.46
C SER A 275 -4.60 3.95 -4.49
N PHE A 276 -3.90 3.13 -5.29
CA PHE A 276 -2.85 3.57 -6.23
C PHE A 276 -3.34 3.92 -7.66
N GLY A 277 -4.56 4.47 -7.80
CA GLY A 277 -5.09 4.92 -9.09
C GLY A 277 -5.29 3.80 -10.13
N SER A 278 -5.49 4.19 -11.40
CA SER A 278 -5.83 3.28 -12.51
C SER A 278 -4.68 2.35 -12.94
N ALA A 279 -3.44 2.68 -12.59
CA ALA A 279 -2.23 1.88 -12.83
C ALA A 279 -2.19 0.59 -12.00
N ALA A 280 -2.89 0.53 -10.85
CA ALA A 280 -2.81 -0.54 -9.86
C ALA A 280 -3.76 -1.73 -10.05
N LYS A 281 -3.88 -2.21 -11.28
CA LYS A 281 -4.80 -3.32 -11.61
C LYS A 281 -4.21 -4.72 -11.46
N GLY A 282 -2.88 -4.88 -11.40
CA GLY A 282 -2.25 -6.19 -11.17
C GLY A 282 -2.43 -6.73 -9.74
N THR A 283 -2.39 -8.05 -9.54
CA THR A 283 -2.30 -8.62 -8.19
C THR A 283 -1.04 -8.12 -7.48
N GLY A 284 0.09 -8.02 -8.22
CA GLY A 284 1.40 -7.63 -7.68
C GLY A 284 1.38 -6.31 -6.94
N LEU A 285 0.91 -5.27 -7.63
CA LEU A 285 0.82 -3.95 -7.04
C LEU A 285 -0.21 -3.88 -5.89
N LYS A 286 -1.21 -4.76 -5.87
CA LYS A 286 -2.10 -4.90 -4.70
C LYS A 286 -1.44 -5.61 -3.53
N ALA A 287 -0.56 -6.57 -3.80
CA ALA A 287 0.22 -7.22 -2.76
C ALA A 287 1.21 -6.23 -2.13
N LEU A 288 1.83 -5.38 -2.95
CA LEU A 288 2.64 -4.25 -2.47
C LEU A 288 1.82 -3.22 -1.70
N GLU A 289 0.62 -2.86 -2.17
CA GLU A 289 -0.29 -1.95 -1.44
C GLU A 289 -0.59 -2.50 -0.04
N PHE A 290 -0.90 -3.79 0.06
CA PHE A 290 -1.14 -4.44 1.34
C PHE A 290 0.12 -4.50 2.20
N ALA A 291 1.26 -4.92 1.63
CA ALA A 291 2.53 -5.00 2.33
C ALA A 291 2.94 -3.64 2.91
N LEU A 292 2.89 -2.58 2.10
CA LEU A 292 3.20 -1.22 2.54
C LEU A 292 2.28 -0.77 3.68
N SER A 293 1.03 -1.24 3.72
CA SER A 293 0.11 -0.90 4.81
C SER A 293 0.51 -1.54 6.14
N ILE A 294 0.94 -2.80 6.16
CA ILE A 294 1.18 -3.55 7.40
C ILE A 294 2.65 -3.69 7.79
N CYS A 295 3.59 -3.24 6.95
CA CYS A 295 5.03 -3.46 7.13
C CYS A 295 5.83 -2.15 7.17
N GLU A 296 6.92 -2.12 7.94
CA GLU A 296 7.86 -1.01 7.91
C GLU A 296 8.69 -1.02 6.62
N SER A 297 9.21 -2.18 6.22
CA SER A 297 9.98 -2.39 4.99
C SER A 297 9.40 -3.50 4.11
N VAL A 298 9.53 -3.32 2.79
CA VAL A 298 8.95 -4.25 1.79
C VAL A 298 9.99 -4.57 0.72
N ASP A 299 10.25 -5.86 0.58
CA ASP A 299 11.14 -6.41 -0.44
C ASP A 299 10.32 -7.22 -1.43
N MET A 300 10.74 -7.21 -2.69
CA MET A 300 9.97 -7.73 -3.81
C MET A 300 10.82 -8.69 -4.63
N TYR A 301 10.32 -9.91 -4.83
CA TYR A 301 10.99 -10.99 -5.55
C TYR A 301 10.12 -11.52 -6.69
N GLY A 302 10.72 -11.94 -7.79
CA GLY A 302 9.98 -12.65 -8.86
C GLY A 302 9.04 -11.77 -9.69
N PHE A 303 9.47 -10.54 -9.94
CA PHE A 303 8.80 -9.60 -10.83
C PHE A 303 9.73 -9.16 -11.95
N THR A 304 9.22 -9.21 -13.18
CA THR A 304 9.96 -8.84 -14.38
C THR A 304 9.99 -7.33 -14.55
N VAL A 305 10.91 -6.62 -13.88
CA VAL A 305 10.96 -5.15 -13.91
C VAL A 305 12.05 -4.56 -14.81
N ASP A 306 13.22 -5.19 -14.87
CA ASP A 306 14.38 -4.63 -15.57
C ASP A 306 14.26 -4.75 -17.12
N PRO A 307 14.90 -3.85 -17.89
CA PRO A 307 14.78 -3.85 -19.36
C PRO A 307 15.22 -5.15 -20.05
N GLY A 308 16.15 -5.90 -19.43
CA GLY A 308 16.69 -7.15 -19.99
C GLY A 308 15.72 -8.33 -20.06
N TYR A 309 14.52 -8.23 -19.48
CA TYR A 309 13.53 -9.31 -19.49
C TYR A 309 12.93 -9.53 -20.89
N LYS A 310 13.31 -10.64 -21.53
CA LYS A 310 12.85 -11.02 -22.88
C LYS A 310 11.49 -11.69 -22.91
N GLU A 311 11.15 -12.50 -21.91
CA GLU A 311 9.90 -13.27 -21.88
C GLU A 311 9.31 -13.32 -20.47
N TRP A 312 7.98 -13.37 -20.41
CA TRP A 312 7.27 -13.62 -19.16
C TRP A 312 6.87 -15.08 -19.08
N THR A 313 7.41 -15.76 -18.09
CA THR A 313 7.04 -17.12 -17.70
C THR A 313 6.68 -17.15 -16.23
N ARG A 314 6.04 -18.23 -15.80
CA ARG A 314 5.89 -18.49 -14.37
C ARG A 314 6.83 -19.59 -13.95
N TYR A 315 7.35 -19.52 -12.72
CA TYR A 315 8.28 -20.53 -12.23
C TYR A 315 7.68 -21.94 -12.11
N PHE A 316 6.36 -22.04 -12.24
CA PHE A 316 5.58 -23.28 -12.08
C PHE A 316 4.74 -23.65 -13.29
N SER A 317 4.91 -22.98 -14.44
CA SER A 317 4.19 -23.33 -15.66
C SER A 317 5.02 -23.08 -16.90
N GLU A 318 4.73 -23.83 -17.96
CA GLU A 318 5.28 -23.54 -19.29
C GLU A 318 4.98 -22.10 -19.74
N SER A 319 5.84 -21.59 -20.63
CA SER A 319 5.67 -20.25 -21.20
C SER A 319 4.35 -20.18 -21.96
N ARG A 320 3.48 -19.24 -21.56
CA ARG A 320 2.20 -18.98 -22.26
C ARG A 320 2.27 -17.74 -23.15
N GLN A 321 3.46 -17.29 -23.51
CA GLN A 321 3.67 -16.02 -24.22
C GLN A 321 2.92 -14.86 -23.56
N GLY A 322 3.05 -14.75 -22.24
CA GLY A 322 2.33 -13.72 -21.48
C GLY A 322 2.93 -12.34 -21.65
N HIS A 323 2.11 -11.32 -21.40
CA HIS A 323 2.52 -9.93 -21.45
C HIS A 323 2.86 -9.39 -20.07
N THR A 324 3.98 -8.69 -19.99
CA THR A 324 4.38 -7.84 -18.87
C THR A 324 4.32 -6.38 -19.29
N PRO A 325 3.30 -5.62 -18.87
CA PRO A 325 3.16 -4.21 -19.23
C PRO A 325 4.38 -3.40 -18.81
N LEU A 326 5.00 -2.73 -19.78
CA LEU A 326 6.09 -1.77 -19.54
C LEU A 326 5.66 -0.67 -18.57
N HIS A 327 4.40 -0.23 -18.63
CA HIS A 327 3.87 0.71 -17.64
C HIS A 327 3.99 0.17 -16.21
N GLY A 328 3.67 -1.11 -16.00
CA GLY A 328 3.78 -1.74 -14.68
C GLY A 328 5.24 -1.84 -14.21
N ARG A 329 6.16 -2.16 -15.12
CA ARG A 329 7.60 -2.20 -14.85
C ARG A 329 8.13 -0.82 -14.41
N ALA A 330 7.79 0.23 -15.16
CA ALA A 330 8.15 1.59 -14.83
C ALA A 330 7.58 2.03 -13.47
N TYR A 331 6.35 1.62 -13.14
CA TYR A 331 5.76 1.90 -11.83
C TYR A 331 6.53 1.24 -10.69
N TYR A 332 6.93 -0.04 -10.81
CA TYR A 332 7.71 -0.70 -9.77
C TYR A 332 9.10 -0.07 -9.60
N GLN A 333 9.77 0.27 -10.69
CA GLN A 333 11.04 0.98 -10.62
C GLN A 333 10.89 2.38 -10.03
N MET A 334 9.76 3.06 -10.28
CA MET A 334 9.45 4.33 -9.63
C MET A 334 9.35 4.16 -8.10
N MET A 335 8.67 3.11 -7.62
CA MET A 335 8.57 2.80 -6.19
C MET A 335 9.94 2.52 -5.56
N GLU A 336 10.80 1.76 -6.25
CA GLU A 336 12.16 1.47 -5.79
C GLU A 336 13.04 2.73 -5.75
N CYS A 337 13.00 3.56 -6.80
CA CYS A 337 13.78 4.79 -6.89
C CYS A 337 13.33 5.88 -5.90
N LEU A 338 12.10 5.77 -5.37
CA LEU A 338 11.61 6.60 -4.28
C LEU A 338 11.84 5.97 -2.89
N GLY A 339 12.48 4.79 -2.83
CA GLY A 339 12.88 4.14 -1.59
C GLY A 339 11.76 3.43 -0.84
N LEU A 340 10.63 3.16 -1.49
CA LEU A 340 9.50 2.49 -0.84
C LEU A 340 9.66 0.98 -0.74
N ILE A 341 10.31 0.39 -1.73
CA ILE A 341 10.47 -1.05 -1.86
C ILE A 341 11.89 -1.34 -2.32
N LYS A 342 12.39 -2.54 -2.00
CA LYS A 342 13.61 -3.08 -2.59
C LYS A 342 13.25 -4.18 -3.59
N ILE A 343 13.79 -4.11 -4.81
CA ILE A 343 13.56 -5.14 -5.82
C ILE A 343 14.77 -6.07 -5.92
N HIS A 344 14.52 -7.34 -5.62
CA HIS A 344 15.48 -8.43 -5.80
C HIS A 344 15.26 -9.07 -7.17
N SER A 345 16.08 -8.65 -8.13
CA SER A 345 15.99 -9.10 -9.51
C SER A 345 17.20 -9.97 -9.88
N PRO A 346 16.99 -11.22 -10.32
CA PRO A 346 18.05 -12.08 -10.84
C PRO A 346 18.79 -11.52 -12.06
N MET A 347 18.25 -10.49 -12.72
CA MET A 347 18.89 -9.86 -13.89
C MET A 347 19.93 -8.80 -13.52
N ARG A 348 20.02 -8.42 -12.25
CA ARG A 348 21.01 -7.47 -11.77
C ARG A 348 22.31 -8.22 -11.46
N ALA A 349 23.44 -7.63 -11.86
CA ALA A 349 24.75 -8.24 -11.67
C ALA A 349 25.10 -8.52 -10.19
N ASP A 350 24.59 -7.67 -9.29
CA ASP A 350 24.64 -7.88 -7.84
C ASP A 350 23.19 -7.95 -7.31
N PRO A 351 22.70 -9.14 -6.91
CA PRO A 351 21.37 -9.32 -6.32
C PRO A 351 21.19 -8.57 -4.99
N SER A 352 22.28 -8.30 -4.27
CA SER A 352 22.27 -7.60 -2.98
C SER A 352 22.35 -6.08 -3.11
N ARG A 353 22.60 -5.57 -4.33
CA ARG A 353 22.79 -4.14 -4.64
C ARG A 353 21.67 -3.29 -4.06
N THR A 354 22.08 -2.25 -3.33
CA THR A 354 21.19 -1.12 -3.00
C THR A 354 21.19 -0.15 -4.16
N VAL A 355 20.01 0.29 -4.61
CA VAL A 355 19.92 1.32 -5.65
C VAL A 355 20.57 2.61 -5.13
N HIS A 356 21.50 3.16 -5.91
CA HIS A 356 22.20 4.40 -5.54
C HIS A 356 21.31 5.63 -5.81
N SER A 357 21.57 6.72 -5.09
CA SER A 357 20.89 8.01 -5.26
C SER A 357 19.38 8.03 -4.93
N VAL A 358 18.86 7.00 -4.26
CA VAL A 358 17.51 7.00 -3.70
C VAL A 358 17.38 8.17 -2.69
N PRO A 359 16.27 8.95 -2.71
CA PRO A 359 16.10 10.05 -1.78
C PRO A 359 16.08 9.56 -0.32
N SER A 360 16.70 10.31 0.59
CA SER A 360 16.70 9.96 2.02
C SER A 360 15.29 10.03 2.62
N GLN A 361 15.05 9.33 3.73
CA GLN A 361 13.75 9.38 4.43
C GLN A 361 13.34 10.83 4.80
N ARG A 362 14.31 11.68 5.18
CA ARG A 362 14.08 13.11 5.44
C ARG A 362 13.63 13.83 4.17
N THR A 363 14.29 13.56 3.03
CA THR A 363 13.93 14.14 1.72
C THR A 363 12.53 13.72 1.29
N ILE A 364 12.19 12.43 1.36
CA ILE A 364 10.85 11.92 1.03
C ILE A 364 9.80 12.52 1.95
N THR A 365 10.07 12.62 3.26
CA THR A 365 9.13 13.23 4.21
C THR A 365 8.86 14.70 3.89
N ALA A 366 9.91 15.47 3.59
CA ALA A 366 9.77 16.87 3.19
C ALA A 366 9.03 17.03 1.85
N ALA A 367 9.32 16.15 0.88
CA ALA A 367 8.62 16.13 -0.41
C ALA A 367 7.15 15.74 -0.26
N ARG A 368 6.82 14.77 0.61
CA ARG A 368 5.44 14.40 0.96
C ARG A 368 4.68 15.58 1.53
N ILE A 369 5.22 16.24 2.57
CA ILE A 369 4.54 17.37 3.22
C ILE A 369 4.27 18.49 2.22
N ALA A 370 5.26 18.81 1.37
CA ALA A 370 5.09 19.79 0.31
C ALA A 370 4.03 19.35 -0.71
N SER A 371 4.03 18.08 -1.11
CA SER A 371 3.07 17.48 -2.05
C SER A 371 1.64 17.50 -1.51
N GLU A 372 1.43 17.15 -0.24
CA GLU A 372 0.12 17.20 0.41
C GLU A 372 -0.44 18.64 0.44
N LYS A 373 0.41 19.63 0.73
CA LYS A 373 0.04 21.05 0.69
C LYS A 373 -0.31 21.49 -0.73
N LEU A 374 0.48 21.10 -1.72
CA LEU A 374 0.25 21.40 -3.13
C LEU A 374 -1.06 20.80 -3.65
N LEU A 375 -1.33 19.54 -3.31
CA LEU A 375 -2.54 18.80 -3.67
C LEU A 375 -3.75 19.17 -2.82
N ARG A 376 -3.60 20.07 -1.84
CA ARG A 376 -4.65 20.50 -0.89
C ARG A 376 -5.31 19.32 -0.16
N ARG A 377 -4.52 18.30 0.20
CA ARG A 377 -5.04 17.14 0.94
C ARG A 377 -5.47 17.54 2.34
N VAL A 378 -6.52 16.90 2.84
CA VAL A 378 -7.01 17.12 4.21
C VAL A 378 -5.94 16.67 5.20
N GLY A 379 -5.59 17.54 6.16
CA GLY A 379 -4.52 17.28 7.14
C GLY A 379 -3.10 17.60 6.65
N ALA A 380 -2.94 18.19 5.46
CA ALA A 380 -1.65 18.55 4.88
C ALA A 380 -0.77 19.39 5.84
N GLY A 381 0.44 18.90 6.11
CA GLY A 381 1.40 19.57 6.99
C GLY A 381 1.09 19.50 8.49
N SER A 382 0.13 18.68 8.90
CA SER A 382 -0.06 18.32 10.31
C SER A 382 0.95 17.27 10.76
N GLU A 383 1.39 17.33 12.01
CA GLU A 383 2.13 16.23 12.67
C GLU A 383 1.28 14.96 12.83
N ASP A 384 -0.06 15.09 12.84
CA ASP A 384 -1.02 13.98 12.88
C ASP A 384 -2.07 14.15 11.76
N PRO A 385 -1.73 13.79 10.50
CA PRO A 385 -2.65 13.87 9.36
C PRO A 385 -3.95 13.08 9.58
N LEU A 386 -3.90 12.03 10.41
CA LEU A 386 -5.04 11.17 10.71
C LEU A 386 -6.00 11.80 11.74
N ARG A 387 -5.65 12.91 12.40
CA ARG A 387 -6.56 13.64 13.30
C ARG A 387 -7.83 14.12 12.60
N ALA A 388 -7.74 14.41 11.30
CA ALA A 388 -8.88 14.81 10.49
C ALA A 388 -9.79 13.64 10.06
N CYS A 389 -9.39 12.39 10.37
CA CYS A 389 -10.16 11.19 10.03
C CYS A 389 -11.56 11.21 10.66
N SER A 390 -12.58 11.03 9.83
CA SER A 390 -13.98 10.93 10.25
C SER A 390 -14.25 9.69 11.12
N ILE A 391 -13.54 8.58 10.89
CA ILE A 391 -13.65 7.34 11.67
C ILE A 391 -13.16 7.55 13.11
N ARG A 392 -12.09 8.34 13.34
CA ARG A 392 -11.64 8.75 14.70
C ARG A 392 -12.75 9.44 15.50
N LYS A 393 -13.42 10.42 14.88
CA LYS A 393 -14.52 11.16 15.53
C LYS A 393 -15.69 10.23 15.88
N LYS A 394 -15.98 9.25 15.02
CA LYS A 394 -17.04 8.24 15.25
C LYS A 394 -16.66 7.23 16.34
N LEU A 395 -15.42 6.75 16.38
CA LEU A 395 -14.91 5.84 17.41
C LEU A 395 -14.93 6.46 18.82
N ALA A 396 -14.53 7.73 18.95
CA ALA A 396 -14.63 8.45 20.24
C ALA A 396 -16.08 8.52 20.74
N LYS A 397 -17.05 8.69 19.84
CA LYS A 397 -18.48 8.70 20.15
C LYS A 397 -19.02 7.29 20.47
N ARG A 398 -18.48 6.23 19.85
CA ARG A 398 -18.77 4.82 20.17
C ARG A 398 -18.13 4.34 21.49
N LYS A 399 -16.92 4.79 21.85
CA LYS A 399 -16.28 4.48 23.15
C LYS A 399 -17.11 5.01 24.34
N SER A 400 -17.91 6.06 24.14
CA SER A 400 -18.91 6.53 25.12
C SER A 400 -20.12 5.59 25.31
N THR A 401 -20.27 4.57 24.47
CA THR A 401 -21.36 3.59 24.51
C THR A 401 -20.76 2.17 24.55
N SER A 402 -20.29 1.75 25.73
CA SER A 402 -19.64 0.45 25.90
C SER A 402 -20.63 -0.71 25.75
N VAL A 403 -20.34 -1.58 24.77
CA VAL A 403 -20.42 -3.04 24.75
C VAL A 403 -21.38 -3.72 25.74
N SER A 404 -22.53 -4.20 25.24
CA SER A 404 -23.04 -5.55 25.52
C SER A 404 -24.05 -5.97 24.44
N GLY A 405 -23.97 -7.22 23.95
CA GLY A 405 -25.09 -7.89 23.27
C GLY A 405 -25.11 -7.99 21.73
N LEU A 406 -24.03 -8.44 21.07
CA LEU A 406 -24.06 -8.80 19.64
C LEU A 406 -24.71 -10.18 19.39
N ARG A 407 -26.02 -10.23 19.63
CA ARG A 407 -26.98 -11.10 18.90
C ARG A 407 -28.41 -10.57 18.89
N LYS A 408 -28.66 -9.37 19.45
CA LYS A 408 -29.99 -8.73 19.51
C LYS A 408 -30.11 -7.45 18.66
N ALA A 409 -28.98 -6.86 18.27
CA ALA A 409 -28.92 -5.56 17.59
C ALA A 409 -29.45 -5.54 16.13
N ALA A 410 -29.58 -6.70 15.47
CA ALA A 410 -30.19 -6.75 14.13
C ALA A 410 -31.72 -6.52 14.18
N VAL A 411 -32.36 -6.79 15.32
CA VAL A 411 -33.82 -6.67 15.51
C VAL A 411 -34.19 -5.31 16.11
N ASP A 412 -33.38 -4.75 17.01
CA ASP A 412 -33.70 -3.49 17.69
C ASP A 412 -33.32 -2.23 16.86
N HIS A 413 -32.45 -2.37 15.85
CA HIS A 413 -32.03 -1.26 14.98
C HIS A 413 -33.13 -0.75 14.05
N GLN A 414 -34.17 -1.54 13.76
CA GLN A 414 -35.33 -1.08 12.99
C GLN A 414 -36.18 -0.04 13.73
N ASN A 415 -36.07 0.05 15.06
CA ASN A 415 -36.92 0.95 15.86
C ASN A 415 -36.31 2.33 16.14
N PHE A 416 -35.03 2.56 15.78
CA PHE A 416 -34.33 3.83 16.07
C PHE A 416 -34.12 4.74 14.84
N VAL A 417 -34.63 4.35 13.66
CA VAL A 417 -34.55 5.19 12.45
C VAL A 417 -35.62 6.30 12.50
N LYS A 418 -35.49 7.21 13.47
CA LYS A 418 -36.10 8.54 13.49
C LYS A 418 -35.07 9.52 14.04
N GLY A 419 -34.50 10.36 13.17
CA GLY A 419 -33.66 11.48 13.58
C GLY A 419 -32.45 11.68 12.69
N THR A 420 -32.68 12.22 11.50
CA THR A 420 -31.67 12.75 10.58
C THR A 420 -30.75 13.76 11.26
N ILE A 421 -29.42 13.62 11.13
CA ILE A 421 -28.50 14.74 10.84
C ILE A 421 -27.32 14.20 10.00
N MET A 422 -27.21 14.66 8.75
CA MET A 422 -26.09 14.42 7.83
C MET A 422 -25.01 15.48 8.01
N TYR A 423 -23.73 15.10 7.88
CA TYR A 423 -22.67 16.00 7.40
C TYR A 423 -21.62 15.22 6.59
N PRO A 424 -21.45 15.51 5.28
CA PRO A 424 -20.39 14.97 4.44
C PRO A 424 -19.15 15.89 4.43
N LEU A 425 -17.98 15.30 4.22
CA LEU A 425 -16.83 15.99 3.61
C LEU A 425 -16.11 14.98 2.71
N GLU A 426 -16.73 14.67 1.58
CA GLU A 426 -16.06 14.08 0.41
C GLU A 426 -16.21 15.06 -0.75
N HIS A 427 -15.27 16.00 -0.87
CA HIS A 427 -15.08 16.70 -2.14
C HIS A 427 -14.03 15.94 -2.96
N HIS A 428 -14.45 14.83 -3.59
CA HIS A 428 -14.17 14.47 -4.99
C HIS A 428 -14.32 12.95 -5.19
N PRO A 429 -15.22 12.50 -6.09
CA PRO A 429 -15.47 11.07 -6.36
C PRO A 429 -14.33 10.35 -7.11
N GLY A 430 -13.15 10.97 -7.26
CA GLY A 430 -11.95 10.37 -7.86
C GLY A 430 -10.84 10.00 -6.88
N HIS A 431 -10.85 10.56 -5.66
CA HIS A 431 -9.74 10.46 -4.68
C HIS A 431 -10.26 10.33 -3.23
N GLY A 432 -11.22 9.43 -3.00
CA GLY A 432 -11.77 9.19 -1.66
C GLY A 432 -10.68 8.70 -0.68
N VAL A 433 -10.28 9.57 0.24
CA VAL A 433 -9.30 9.30 1.31
C VAL A 433 -10.03 8.71 2.51
N LEU A 434 -9.63 7.52 2.95
CA LEU A 434 -10.16 6.90 4.16
C LEU A 434 -9.01 6.44 5.06
N CYS A 435 -9.10 6.81 6.33
CA CYS A 435 -8.17 6.36 7.35
C CYS A 435 -8.92 5.42 8.29
N THR A 436 -8.41 4.21 8.49
CA THR A 436 -8.89 3.25 9.48
C THR A 436 -7.88 3.18 10.59
N LEU A 437 -8.31 3.40 11.83
CA LEU A 437 -7.40 3.33 12.96
C LEU A 437 -7.31 1.93 13.55
N PRO A 438 -6.12 1.56 14.08
CA PRO A 438 -6.00 0.50 15.05
C PRO A 438 -6.94 0.70 16.23
N LYS A 439 -7.37 -0.40 16.85
CA LYS A 439 -7.95 -0.37 18.18
C LYS A 439 -6.79 -0.21 19.18
N ASP A 440 -6.85 0.82 20.01
CA ASP A 440 -5.92 1.00 21.16
C ASP A 440 -5.93 -0.23 22.08
#